data_AF-A0A7S0EAH9-F1
#
_entry.id   AF-A0A7S0EAH9-F1
#
_cell.length_a   1.000
_cell.length_b   1.000
_cell.length_c   1.000
_cell.angle_alpha   90.00
_cell.angle_beta   90.00
_cell.angle_gamma   90.00
#
_symmetry.space_group_name_H-M   'P 1'
#
loop_
_entity.id
_entity.type
_entity.pdbx_description
1 polymer ?
#
loop_
_entity_poly.entity_id
_entity_poly.type
_entity_poly.pdbx_seq_one_letter_code
_entity_poly.pdbx_strand_id
1 'polypeptide(L)'
;QRRALVAANAAAVSACVGVSSFAGLFGTAAFARYIGLPSAVRLAAVPRQVTAPLAIAIAGMLGADPSLAATIVVLTGLVVANFGAAALDAIKCKDPVARGLTMGAAGHGLGTAAMSASEPDAFPFAAIAMALNAALSTVIVSVPVLRRLLRATAGVP
;
A
#
# COMPACT_ATOMS: atom_id res chain seq x y z
N GLN A 1 -9.85 -11.14 23.36
CA GLN A 1 -8.37 -11.05 23.38
C GLN A 1 -7.81 -10.28 22.19
N ARG A 2 -8.02 -10.70 20.92
CA ARG A 2 -7.43 -10.02 19.73
C ARG A 2 -7.81 -8.54 19.54
N ARG A 3 -9.05 -8.14 19.83
CA ARG A 3 -9.49 -6.72 19.77
C ARG A 3 -8.77 -5.81 20.78
N ALA A 4 -8.41 -6.34 21.95
CA ALA A 4 -7.72 -5.56 22.99
C ALA A 4 -6.26 -5.26 22.59
N LEU A 5 -5.58 -6.20 21.93
CA LEU A 5 -4.24 -5.99 21.38
C LEU A 5 -4.21 -4.94 20.27
N VAL A 6 -5.23 -4.93 19.40
CA VAL A 6 -5.38 -3.90 18.36
C VAL A 6 -5.66 -2.53 18.99
N ALA A 7 -6.56 -2.47 19.98
CA ALA A 7 -6.86 -1.23 20.69
C ALA A 7 -5.63 -0.66 21.41
N ALA A 8 -4.82 -1.54 22.03
CA ALA A 8 -3.57 -1.14 22.68
C ALA A 8 -2.54 -0.57 21.68
N ASN A 9 -2.61 -0.96 20.41
CA ASN A 9 -1.70 -0.52 19.35
C ASN A 9 -2.36 0.46 18.36
N ALA A 10 -3.51 1.06 18.72
CA ALA A 10 -4.27 1.93 17.82
C ALA A 10 -3.46 3.13 17.32
N ALA A 11 -2.57 3.67 18.13
CA ALA A 11 -1.66 4.75 17.74
C ALA A 11 -0.69 4.30 16.65
N ALA A 12 -0.06 3.13 16.81
CA ALA A 12 0.86 2.57 15.83
C ALA A 12 0.16 2.24 14.50
N VAL A 13 -1.04 1.65 14.57
CA VAL A 13 -1.87 1.36 13.39
C VAL A 13 -2.22 2.66 12.64
N SER A 14 -2.74 3.65 13.37
CA SER A 14 -3.16 4.93 12.78
C SER A 14 -1.98 5.69 12.16
N ALA A 15 -0.85 5.76 12.86
CA ALA A 15 0.36 6.40 12.36
C ALA A 15 0.89 5.68 11.12
N CYS A 16 0.97 4.35 11.15
CA CYS A 16 1.39 3.55 10.01
C CYS A 16 0.50 3.80 8.80
N VAL A 17 -0.81 3.63 8.94
CA VAL A 17 -1.80 3.80 7.86
C VAL A 17 -1.73 5.21 7.27
N GLY A 18 -1.68 6.24 8.12
CA GLY A 18 -1.56 7.62 7.68
C GLY A 18 -0.30 7.85 6.85
N VAL A 19 0.87 7.49 7.41
CA VAL A 19 2.15 7.68 6.73
C VAL A 19 2.23 6.84 5.45
N SER A 20 1.84 5.56 5.47
CA SER A 20 1.94 4.67 4.31
C SER A 20 0.98 5.05 3.19
N SER A 21 -0.24 5.48 3.50
CA SER A 21 -1.20 5.92 2.48
C SER A 21 -0.68 7.13 1.73
N PHE A 22 -0.21 8.15 2.44
CA PHE A 22 0.37 9.34 1.83
C PHE A 22 1.69 9.05 1.12
N ALA A 23 2.66 8.46 1.83
CA ALA A 23 3.98 8.18 1.26
C ALA A 23 3.90 7.22 0.08
N GLY A 24 3.00 6.26 0.12
CA GLY A 24 2.82 5.31 -0.97
C GLY A 24 2.22 5.91 -2.23
N LEU A 25 1.15 6.72 -2.11
CA LEU A 25 0.56 7.40 -3.24
C LEU A 25 1.53 8.43 -3.86
N PHE A 26 1.95 9.40 -3.05
CA PHE A 26 2.79 10.51 -3.53
C PHE A 26 4.22 10.07 -3.82
N GLY A 27 4.79 9.19 -3.01
CA GLY A 27 6.12 8.63 -3.23
C GLY A 27 6.17 7.76 -4.48
N THR A 28 5.15 6.92 -4.75
CA THR A 28 5.11 6.17 -6.01
C THR A 28 4.96 7.11 -7.21
N ALA A 29 4.11 8.14 -7.12
CA ALA A 29 3.97 9.14 -8.18
C ALA A 29 5.30 9.87 -8.47
N ALA A 30 5.99 10.34 -7.42
CA ALA A 30 7.25 11.04 -7.54
C ALA A 30 8.38 10.13 -8.05
N PHE A 31 8.47 8.91 -7.53
CA PHE A 31 9.49 7.93 -7.92
C PHE A 31 9.31 7.47 -9.36
N ALA A 32 8.08 7.14 -9.77
CA ALA A 32 7.76 6.75 -11.14
C ALA A 32 8.10 7.87 -12.15
N ARG A 33 7.91 9.13 -11.75
CA ARG A 33 8.36 10.30 -12.53
C ARG A 33 9.88 10.41 -12.56
N TYR A 34 10.53 10.26 -11.41
CA TYR A 34 11.99 10.39 -11.28
C TYR A 34 12.74 9.40 -12.16
N ILE A 35 12.30 8.15 -12.22
CA ILE A 35 12.91 7.11 -13.07
C ILE A 35 12.46 7.19 -14.55
N GLY A 36 11.65 8.19 -14.92
CA GLY A 36 11.27 8.45 -16.31
C GLY A 36 10.23 7.50 -16.89
N LEU A 37 9.34 6.91 -16.08
CA LEU A 37 8.29 6.04 -16.63
C LEU A 37 7.32 6.80 -17.56
N PRO A 38 6.77 6.12 -18.60
CA PRO A 38 5.72 6.71 -19.43
C PRO A 38 4.53 7.19 -18.59
N SER A 39 3.87 8.28 -18.99
CA SER A 39 2.73 8.88 -18.26
C SER A 39 1.63 7.87 -17.91
N ALA A 40 1.31 6.98 -18.85
CA ALA A 40 0.33 5.91 -18.65
C ALA A 40 0.71 4.99 -17.48
N VAL A 41 1.98 4.60 -17.39
CA VAL A 41 2.50 3.73 -16.32
C VAL A 41 2.60 4.49 -15.01
N ARG A 42 3.02 5.78 -15.02
CA ARG A 42 3.14 6.62 -13.82
C ARG A 42 1.84 6.66 -13.03
N LEU A 43 0.72 7.00 -13.69
CA LEU A 43 -0.59 7.07 -13.02
C LEU A 43 -1.14 5.70 -12.64
N ALA A 44 -0.95 4.67 -13.49
CA ALA A 44 -1.39 3.32 -13.18
C ALA A 44 -0.66 2.70 -11.99
N ALA A 45 0.59 3.12 -11.74
CA ALA A 45 1.39 2.65 -10.61
C ALA A 45 1.00 3.26 -9.27
N VAL A 46 0.39 4.45 -9.26
CA VAL A 46 0.05 5.19 -8.03
C VAL A 46 -0.69 4.33 -6.98
N PRO A 47 -1.76 3.59 -7.33
CA PRO A 47 -2.48 2.77 -6.36
C PRO A 47 -1.84 1.39 -6.09
N ARG A 48 -0.58 1.12 -6.46
CA ARG A 48 0.05 -0.21 -6.34
C ARG A 48 -0.07 -0.89 -4.97
N GLN A 49 -0.21 -0.10 -3.90
CA GLN A 49 -0.21 -0.55 -2.51
C GLN A 49 -1.57 -1.00 -1.98
N VAL A 50 -2.63 -0.87 -2.77
CA VAL A 50 -3.99 -1.30 -2.37
C VAL A 50 -4.37 -2.59 -3.07
N THR A 51 -5.50 -3.18 -2.70
CA THR A 51 -5.99 -4.40 -3.36
C THR A 51 -6.48 -4.11 -4.78
N ALA A 52 -6.39 -5.09 -5.68
CA ALA A 52 -6.71 -4.92 -7.10
C ALA A 52 -8.07 -4.23 -7.36
N PRO A 53 -9.18 -4.58 -6.67
CA PRO A 53 -10.46 -3.89 -6.90
C PRO A 53 -10.41 -2.39 -6.59
N LEU A 54 -9.77 -2.00 -5.49
CA LEU A 54 -9.64 -0.59 -5.10
C LEU A 54 -8.65 0.15 -6.00
N ALA A 55 -7.60 -0.54 -6.47
CA ALA A 55 -6.63 0.05 -7.38
C ALA A 55 -7.23 0.35 -8.74
N ILE A 56 -8.07 -0.54 -9.27
CA ILE A 56 -8.86 -0.33 -10.50
C ILE A 56 -9.75 0.91 -10.34
N ALA A 57 -10.45 1.05 -9.21
CA ALA A 57 -11.28 2.22 -8.94
C ALA A 57 -10.46 3.51 -8.85
N ILE A 58 -9.31 3.50 -8.14
CA ILE A 58 -8.40 4.64 -8.04
C ILE A 58 -7.80 5.01 -9.41
N ALA A 59 -7.40 4.02 -10.21
CA ALA A 59 -6.88 4.23 -11.56
C ALA A 59 -7.91 4.93 -12.44
N GLY A 60 -9.18 4.51 -12.39
CA GLY A 60 -10.29 5.19 -13.08
C GLY A 60 -10.44 6.65 -12.64
N MET A 61 -10.38 6.94 -11.33
CA MET A 61 -10.40 8.32 -10.83
C MET A 61 -9.22 9.16 -11.33
N LEU A 62 -8.05 8.54 -11.50
CA LEU A 62 -6.84 9.19 -12.00
C LEU A 62 -6.77 9.27 -13.53
N GLY A 63 -7.70 8.65 -14.27
CA GLY A 63 -7.66 8.55 -15.73
C GLY A 63 -6.54 7.63 -16.24
N ALA A 64 -6.14 6.63 -15.46
CA ALA A 64 -5.17 5.61 -15.83
C ALA A 64 -5.85 4.34 -16.35
N ASP A 65 -5.10 3.52 -17.08
CA ASP A 65 -5.56 2.21 -17.56
C ASP A 65 -5.80 1.26 -16.36
N PRO A 66 -7.03 0.77 -16.15
CA PRO A 66 -7.34 -0.09 -15.02
C PRO A 66 -6.69 -1.48 -15.10
N SER A 67 -6.51 -2.01 -16.31
CA SER A 67 -5.82 -3.30 -16.53
C SER A 67 -4.35 -3.18 -16.13
N LEU A 68 -3.70 -2.09 -16.53
CA LEU A 68 -2.31 -1.82 -16.15
C LEU A 68 -2.15 -1.64 -14.63
N ALA A 69 -3.09 -0.95 -13.98
CA ALA A 69 -3.08 -0.79 -12.53
C ALA A 69 -3.22 -2.14 -11.82
N ALA A 70 -4.13 -3.01 -12.28
CA ALA A 70 -4.29 -4.36 -11.74
C ALA A 70 -3.01 -5.18 -11.89
N THR A 71 -2.36 -5.13 -13.06
CA THR A 71 -1.07 -5.81 -13.29
C THR A 71 0.00 -5.32 -12.32
N ILE A 72 0.17 -4.01 -12.15
CA ILE A 72 1.18 -3.44 -11.26
C ILE A 72 0.94 -3.86 -9.81
N VAL A 73 -0.31 -3.82 -9.34
CA VAL A 73 -0.68 -4.28 -7.99
C VAL A 73 -0.28 -5.73 -7.78
N VAL A 74 -0.65 -6.63 -8.69
CA VAL A 74 -0.29 -8.06 -8.57
C VAL A 74 1.22 -8.23 -8.50
N LEU A 75 1.97 -7.55 -9.38
CA LEU A 75 3.44 -7.62 -9.39
C LEU A 75 4.03 -7.14 -8.06
N THR A 76 3.57 -6.01 -7.54
CA THR A 76 4.10 -5.47 -6.28
C THR A 76 3.73 -6.33 -5.08
N GLY A 77 2.52 -6.91 -5.07
CA GLY A 77 2.09 -7.85 -4.05
C GLY A 77 2.91 -9.14 -4.06
N LEU A 78 3.24 -9.67 -5.25
CA LEU A 78 4.13 -10.83 -5.38
C LEU A 78 5.53 -10.52 -4.86
N VAL A 79 6.08 -9.34 -5.15
CA VAL A 79 7.39 -8.93 -4.61
C VAL A 79 7.35 -8.90 -3.08
N VAL A 80 6.35 -8.28 -2.47
CA VAL A 80 6.27 -8.23 -0.99
C VAL A 80 5.98 -9.61 -0.40
N ALA A 81 5.13 -10.43 -1.02
CA ALA A 81 4.83 -11.77 -0.53
C ALA A 81 6.07 -12.69 -0.48
N ASN A 82 6.96 -12.58 -1.47
CA ASN A 82 8.15 -13.44 -1.55
C ASN A 82 9.36 -12.87 -0.82
N PHE A 83 9.54 -11.55 -0.80
CA PHE A 83 10.76 -10.91 -0.29
C PHE A 83 10.54 -10.08 0.99
N GLY A 84 9.29 -9.80 1.37
CA GLY A 84 8.96 -8.90 2.48
C GLY A 84 9.46 -9.39 3.84
N ALA A 85 9.22 -10.67 4.17
CA ALA A 85 9.71 -11.25 5.42
C ALA A 85 11.25 -11.23 5.49
N ALA A 86 11.92 -11.64 4.41
CA ALA A 86 13.39 -11.60 4.32
C ALA A 86 13.95 -10.17 4.44
N ALA A 87 13.27 -9.17 3.87
CA ALA A 87 13.65 -7.76 4.01
C ALA A 87 13.51 -7.28 5.46
N LEU A 88 12.44 -7.69 6.16
CA LEU A 88 12.25 -7.39 7.58
C LEU A 88 13.29 -8.07 8.47
N ASP A 89 13.68 -9.30 8.13
CA ASP A 89 14.74 -10.03 8.83
C ASP A 89 16.12 -9.36 8.64
N ALA A 90 16.41 -8.89 7.42
CA ALA A 90 17.66 -8.19 7.10
C ALA A 90 17.85 -6.92 7.94
N ILE A 91 16.77 -6.18 8.22
CA ILE A 91 16.81 -5.00 9.11
C ILE A 91 16.59 -5.36 10.59
N LYS A 92 16.56 -6.65 10.93
CA LYS A 92 16.36 -7.18 12.29
C LYS A 92 15.07 -6.69 12.96
N CYS A 93 14.01 -6.47 12.17
CA CYS A 93 12.69 -6.12 12.69
C CYS A 93 12.04 -7.37 13.32
N LYS A 94 11.91 -7.39 14.65
CA LYS A 94 11.36 -8.55 15.37
C LYS A 94 9.97 -8.33 15.95
N ASP A 95 9.50 -7.09 15.98
CA ASP A 95 8.21 -6.74 16.56
C ASP A 95 7.06 -7.19 15.65
N PRO A 96 6.18 -8.10 16.08
CA PRO A 96 5.10 -8.62 15.25
C PRO A 96 4.11 -7.53 14.82
N VAL A 97 3.93 -6.47 15.61
CA VAL A 97 3.08 -5.34 15.23
C VAL A 97 3.70 -4.62 14.02
N ALA A 98 4.95 -4.18 14.13
CA ALA A 98 5.67 -3.50 13.05
C ALA A 98 5.77 -4.35 11.77
N ARG A 99 6.07 -5.65 11.90
CA ARG A 99 6.15 -6.58 10.76
C ARG A 99 4.82 -6.71 10.06
N GLY A 100 3.75 -6.95 10.82
CA GLY A 100 2.40 -7.06 10.29
C GLY A 100 1.95 -5.78 9.58
N LEU A 101 2.05 -4.64 10.27
CA LEU A 101 1.68 -3.34 9.71
C LEU A 101 2.42 -3.04 8.39
N THR A 102 3.72 -3.32 8.34
CA THR A 102 4.54 -3.09 7.14
C THR A 102 4.11 -3.98 5.98
N MET A 103 3.95 -5.28 6.21
CA MET A 103 3.57 -6.24 5.17
C MET A 103 2.17 -5.96 4.61
N GLY A 104 1.23 -5.59 5.47
CA GLY A 104 -0.12 -5.21 5.07
C GLY A 104 -0.16 -3.90 4.27
N ALA A 105 0.56 -2.87 4.75
CA ALA A 105 0.60 -1.57 4.09
C ALA A 105 1.35 -1.59 2.74
N ALA A 106 2.42 -2.40 2.62
CA ALA A 106 3.25 -2.46 1.41
C ALA A 106 2.77 -3.51 0.39
N GLY A 107 2.30 -4.67 0.85
CA GLY A 107 2.02 -5.85 0.01
C GLY A 107 0.54 -6.18 -0.18
N HIS A 108 -0.36 -5.36 0.37
CA HIS A 108 -1.81 -5.57 0.33
C HIS A 108 -2.21 -7.03 0.64
N GLY A 109 -3.20 -7.58 -0.05
CA GLY A 109 -3.70 -8.94 0.20
C GLY A 109 -2.66 -10.05 0.03
N LEU A 110 -1.76 -9.94 -0.95
CA LEU A 110 -0.76 -11.00 -1.20
C LEU A 110 0.33 -11.00 -0.11
N GLY A 111 0.87 -9.83 0.24
CA GLY A 111 1.83 -9.70 1.34
C GLY A 111 1.23 -10.08 2.69
N THR A 112 -0.04 -9.72 2.93
CA THR A 112 -0.78 -10.13 4.14
C THR A 112 -0.93 -11.65 4.21
N ALA A 113 -1.33 -12.28 3.10
CA ALA A 113 -1.51 -13.73 3.05
C ALA A 113 -0.19 -14.50 3.25
N ALA A 114 0.93 -13.97 2.75
CA ALA A 114 2.24 -14.58 2.88
C ALA A 114 2.70 -14.76 4.35
N MET A 115 2.23 -13.89 5.26
CA MET A 115 2.57 -14.01 6.69
C MET A 115 1.73 -15.05 7.45
N SER A 116 0.61 -15.50 6.88
CA SER A 116 -0.41 -16.25 7.63
C SER A 116 0.11 -17.55 8.25
N ALA A 117 1.05 -18.23 7.58
CA ALA A 117 1.64 -19.47 8.06
C ALA A 117 2.92 -19.27 8.88
N SER A 118 3.78 -18.32 8.49
CA SER A 118 5.09 -18.11 9.11
C SER A 118 5.07 -17.20 10.33
N GLU A 119 4.12 -16.26 10.41
CA GLU A 119 4.08 -15.21 11.43
C GLU A 119 2.63 -14.95 11.92
N PRO A 120 2.02 -15.92 12.62
CA PRO A 120 0.61 -15.85 13.03
C PRO A 120 0.29 -14.66 13.96
N ASP A 121 1.27 -14.19 14.74
CA ASP A 121 1.09 -13.05 15.65
C ASP A 121 1.10 -11.70 14.92
N ALA A 122 1.78 -11.61 13.78
CA ALA A 122 1.84 -10.40 12.95
C ALA A 122 0.64 -10.30 11.97
N PHE A 123 0.10 -11.44 11.54
CA PHE A 123 -0.97 -11.54 10.55
C PHE A 123 -2.20 -10.64 10.82
N PRO A 124 -2.74 -10.52 12.06
CA PRO A 124 -3.87 -9.63 12.33
C PRO A 124 -3.58 -8.15 12.05
N PHE A 125 -2.35 -7.70 12.35
CA PHE A 125 -1.93 -6.32 12.09
C PHE A 125 -1.77 -6.06 10.59
N ALA A 126 -1.28 -7.05 9.83
CA ALA A 126 -1.22 -6.97 8.37
C ALA A 126 -2.62 -6.83 7.74
N ALA A 127 -3.59 -7.64 8.17
CA ALA A 127 -4.95 -7.56 7.65
C ALA A 127 -5.61 -6.19 7.91
N ILE A 128 -5.41 -5.63 9.11
CA ILE A 128 -5.93 -4.31 9.48
C ILE A 128 -5.22 -3.20 8.70
N ALA A 129 -3.88 -3.23 8.62
CA ALA A 129 -3.12 -2.24 7.87
C ALA A 129 -3.51 -2.26 6.40
N MET A 130 -3.62 -3.43 5.77
CA MET A 130 -4.10 -3.56 4.40
C MET A 130 -5.45 -2.89 4.20
N ALA A 131 -6.45 -3.22 5.02
CA ALA A 131 -7.81 -2.71 4.86
C ALA A 131 -7.88 -1.19 5.05
N LEU A 132 -7.25 -0.68 6.12
CA LEU A 132 -7.26 0.75 6.45
C LEU A 132 -6.42 1.57 5.46
N ASN A 133 -5.25 1.08 5.06
CA ASN A 133 -4.40 1.74 4.06
C ASN A 133 -5.11 1.83 2.71
N ALA A 134 -5.82 0.78 2.30
CA ALA A 134 -6.60 0.80 1.09
C ALA A 134 -7.76 1.79 1.16
N ALA A 135 -8.53 1.78 2.26
CA ALA A 135 -9.62 2.72 2.48
C ALA A 135 -9.15 4.18 2.50
N LEU A 136 -8.11 4.49 3.27
CA LEU A 136 -7.57 5.84 3.38
C LEU A 136 -6.97 6.32 2.04
N SER A 137 -6.23 5.45 1.33
CA SER A 137 -5.71 5.77 0.00
C SER A 137 -6.84 6.11 -0.99
N THR A 138 -7.96 5.37 -0.96
CA THR A 138 -9.13 5.69 -1.79
C THR A 138 -9.72 7.04 -1.42
N VAL A 139 -9.92 7.32 -0.12
CA VAL A 139 -10.44 8.62 0.36
C VAL A 139 -9.53 9.78 -0.08
N ILE A 140 -8.21 9.63 0.06
CA ILE A 140 -7.22 10.64 -0.37
C ILE A 140 -7.40 10.97 -1.86
N VAL A 141 -7.54 9.96 -2.73
CA VAL A 141 -7.67 10.21 -4.17
C VAL A 141 -9.08 10.70 -4.57
N SER A 142 -10.11 10.39 -3.77
CA SER A 142 -11.46 10.90 -3.99
C SER A 142 -11.54 12.43 -3.81
N VAL A 143 -10.70 13.03 -2.95
CA VAL A 143 -10.64 14.48 -2.75
C VAL A 143 -10.04 15.18 -3.99
N PRO A 144 -10.78 16.06 -4.70
CA PRO A 144 -10.31 16.65 -5.98
C PRO A 144 -9.01 17.43 -5.90
N VAL A 145 -8.75 18.12 -4.77
CA VAL A 145 -7.50 18.88 -4.57
C VAL A 145 -6.31 17.92 -4.47
N LEU A 146 -6.42 16.87 -3.65
CA LEU A 146 -5.37 15.87 -3.48
C LEU A 146 -5.16 15.08 -4.78
N ARG A 147 -6.23 14.75 -5.50
CA ARG A 147 -6.15 14.12 -6.82
C ARG A 147 -5.34 14.96 -7.82
N ARG A 148 -5.60 16.27 -7.89
CA ARG A 148 -4.84 17.18 -8.76
C ARG A 148 -3.37 17.26 -8.37
N LEU A 149 -3.08 17.37 -7.07
CA LEU A 149 -1.71 17.36 -6.55
C LEU A 149 -0.98 16.05 -6.89
N LEU A 150 -1.67 14.91 -6.80
CA LEU A 150 -1.11 13.60 -7.09
C LEU A 150 -0.78 13.45 -8.58
N ARG A 151 -1.65 13.90 -9.47
CA ARG A 151 -1.38 13.97 -10.93
C ARG A 151 -0.18 14.88 -11.23
N ALA A 152 -0.13 16.07 -10.64
CA ALA A 152 0.99 16.99 -10.79
C ALA A 152 2.31 16.39 -10.29
N THR A 153 2.28 15.66 -9.17
CA THR A 153 3.43 14.92 -8.62
C THR A 153 3.89 13.85 -9.60
N ALA A 154 2.94 13.10 -10.18
CA ALA A 154 3.20 12.13 -11.23
C ALA A 154 3.66 12.79 -12.55
N GLY A 155 3.65 14.13 -12.67
CA GLY A 155 4.05 14.86 -13.88
C GLY A 155 3.07 14.65 -15.03
N VAL A 156 1.78 14.53 -14.71
CA VAL A 156 0.67 14.47 -15.67
C VAL A 156 -0.28 15.63 -15.32
N PRO A 157 -0.60 16.52 -16.27
CA PRO A 157 -1.53 17.63 -16.02
C PRO A 157 -2.95 17.14 -15.68
#